data_AF-A0A973FIW7-F1
#
_entry.id   AF-A0A973FIW7-F1
#
_cell.length_a   1.000
_cell.length_b   1.000
_cell.length_c   1.000
_cell.angle_alpha   90.00
_cell.angle_beta   90.00
_cell.angle_gamma   90.00
#
_symmetry.space_group_name_H-M   'P 1'
#
loop_
_entity.id
_entity.type
_entity.pdbx_description
1 polymer ?
#
loop_
_entity_poly.entity_id
_entity_poly.type
_entity_poly.pdbx_seq_one_letter_code
_entity_poly.pdbx_strand_id
1 'polypeptide(L)'
;MPELALLEKNLFRLKRFEYLSKPTSKINKRFEFEEKIEIARRFPIEELARSKLELRQVGRNFISLCPLHNEKTPSFYVYPETNSFYCFGCNQGNDVINLAMALYGLTFKEAVEMLQN
;
A
#
# COMPACT_ATOMS: atom_id res chain seq x y z
N MET A 1 -10.50 19.31 -56.43
CA MET A 1 -10.03 20.40 -55.55
C MET A 1 -9.09 19.82 -54.48
N PRO A 2 -7.76 19.87 -54.68
CA PRO A 2 -6.76 19.21 -53.82
C PRO A 2 -6.69 19.74 -52.39
N GLU A 3 -7.05 21.01 -52.20
CA GLU A 3 -6.95 21.76 -50.95
C GLU A 3 -7.97 21.30 -49.90
N LEU A 4 -9.18 20.92 -50.33
CA LEU A 4 -10.21 20.33 -49.46
C LEU A 4 -9.77 18.98 -48.90
N ALA A 5 -9.17 18.13 -49.73
CA ALA A 5 -8.67 16.82 -49.30
C ALA A 5 -7.49 16.94 -48.31
N LEU A 6 -6.67 17.97 -48.44
CA LEU A 6 -5.60 18.27 -47.49
C LEU A 6 -6.17 18.76 -46.15
N LEU A 7 -7.19 19.61 -46.20
CA LEU A 7 -7.89 20.11 -45.01
C LEU A 7 -8.56 18.98 -44.22
N GLU A 8 -9.24 18.06 -44.91
CA GLU A 8 -9.88 16.89 -44.28
C GLU A 8 -8.86 15.97 -43.62
N LYS A 9 -7.72 15.71 -44.27
CA LYS A 9 -6.63 14.91 -43.69
C LYS A 9 -6.06 15.57 -42.43
N ASN A 10 -5.90 16.89 -42.44
CA ASN A 10 -5.43 17.64 -41.28
C ASN A 10 -6.46 17.64 -40.15
N LEU A 11 -7.75 17.79 -40.46
CA LEU A 11 -8.84 17.73 -39.49
C LEU A 11 -8.91 16.36 -38.80
N PHE A 12 -8.73 15.27 -39.55
CA PHE A 12 -8.69 13.92 -39.00
C PHE A 12 -7.49 13.71 -38.05
N ARG A 13 -6.31 14.23 -38.44
CA ARG A 13 -5.10 14.18 -37.60
C ARG A 13 -5.29 14.95 -36.29
N LEU A 14 -5.91 16.14 -36.34
CA LEU A 14 -6.20 16.95 -35.15
C LEU A 14 -7.18 16.25 -34.20
N LYS A 15 -8.28 15.69 -34.72
CA LYS A 15 -9.25 14.93 -33.92
C LYS A 15 -8.63 13.68 -33.28
N ARG A 16 -7.74 12.99 -34.01
CA ARG A 16 -7.01 11.84 -33.47
C ARG A 16 -6.03 12.25 -32.37
N PHE A 17 -5.32 13.36 -32.54
CA PHE A 17 -4.44 13.90 -31.51
C PHE A 17 -5.21 14.26 -30.25
N GLU A 18 -6.35 14.94 -30.39
CA GLU A 18 -7.24 15.28 -29.27
C GLU A 18 -7.70 14.02 -28.52
N TYR A 19 -8.14 12.97 -29.23
CA TYR A 19 -8.53 11.69 -28.61
C TYR A 19 -7.39 11.02 -27.85
N LEU A 20 -6.17 11.02 -28.40
CA LEU A 20 -4.99 10.43 -27.76
C LEU A 20 -4.47 11.26 -26.58
N SER A 21 -4.72 12.57 -26.58
CA SER A 21 -4.34 13.48 -25.49
C SER A 21 -5.28 13.42 -24.28
N LYS A 22 -6.44 12.75 -24.38
CA LYS A 22 -7.35 12.57 -23.24
C LYS A 22 -6.72 11.61 -22.23
N PRO A 23 -6.60 12.00 -20.94
CA PRO A 23 -6.11 11.10 -19.91
C PRO A 23 -7.04 9.89 -19.82
N THR A 24 -6.46 8.70 -19.96
CA THR A 24 -7.23 7.45 -19.94
C THR A 24 -7.71 7.14 -18.52
N SER A 25 -8.85 6.46 -18.40
CA SER A 25 -9.38 5.99 -17.11
C SER A 25 -8.38 5.14 -16.32
N LYS A 26 -7.45 4.47 -17.02
CA LYS A 26 -6.36 3.69 -16.40
C LYS A 26 -5.36 4.55 -15.64
N ILE A 27 -5.06 5.75 -16.13
CA ILE A 27 -4.17 6.71 -15.48
C ILE A 27 -4.81 7.22 -14.19
N ASN A 28 -6.08 7.63 -14.24
CA ASN A 28 -6.82 8.12 -13.07
C ASN A 28 -6.91 7.04 -11.97
N LYS A 29 -7.22 5.80 -12.34
CA LYS A 29 -7.27 4.66 -11.40
C LYS A 29 -5.94 4.39 -10.71
N ARG A 30 -4.81 4.64 -11.39
CA ARG A 30 -3.48 4.46 -10.81
C ARG A 30 -3.22 5.52 -9.74
N PHE A 31 -3.51 6.79 -10.03
CA PHE A 31 -3.37 7.87 -9.05
C PHE A 31 -4.24 7.65 -7.81
N GLU A 32 -5.51 7.24 -8.01
CA GLU A 32 -6.41 6.89 -6.91
C GLU A 32 -5.85 5.74 -6.05
N PHE A 33 -5.20 4.75 -6.68
CA PHE A 33 -4.61 3.63 -5.94
C PHE A 33 -3.34 4.04 -5.18
N GLU A 34 -2.51 4.92 -5.73
CA GLU A 34 -1.33 5.45 -5.06
C GLU A 34 -1.71 6.25 -3.80
N GLU A 35 -2.76 7.07 -3.87
CA GLU A 35 -3.30 7.79 -2.71
C GLU A 35 -3.82 6.83 -1.63
N LYS A 36 -4.53 5.78 -2.04
CA LYS A 36 -5.03 4.71 -1.16
C LYS A 36 -3.91 4.00 -0.38
N ILE A 37 -2.76 3.77 -1.01
CA ILE A 37 -1.58 3.20 -0.33
C ILE A 37 -1.06 4.15 0.74
N GLU A 38 -0.95 5.44 0.43
CA GLU A 38 -0.45 6.44 1.37
C GLU A 38 -1.39 6.66 2.57
N ILE A 39 -2.70 6.52 2.37
CA ILE A 39 -3.67 6.50 3.47
C ILE A 39 -3.47 5.26 4.34
N ALA A 40 -3.41 4.06 3.75
CA ALA A 40 -3.22 2.82 4.48
C ALA A 40 -1.93 2.80 5.31
N ARG A 41 -0.83 3.40 4.81
CA ARG A 41 0.45 3.53 5.53
C ARG A 41 0.37 4.36 6.82
N ARG A 42 -0.67 5.17 6.99
CA ARG A 42 -0.87 6.00 8.19
C ARG A 42 -1.61 5.28 9.30
N PHE A 43 -2.18 4.11 9.02
CA PHE A 43 -2.86 3.31 10.03
C PHE A 43 -1.89 3.01 11.19
N PRO A 44 -2.27 3.25 12.46
CA PRO A 44 -1.37 3.02 13.59
C PRO A 44 -0.99 1.54 13.72
N ILE A 45 0.28 1.21 13.54
CA ILE A 45 0.75 -0.18 13.56
C ILE A 45 0.55 -0.85 14.92
N GLU A 46 0.59 -0.07 16.00
CA GLU A 46 0.29 -0.55 17.35
C GLU A 46 -1.15 -1.07 17.43
N GLU A 47 -2.10 -0.33 16.86
CA GLU A 47 -3.52 -0.70 16.84
C GLU A 47 -3.73 -2.00 16.06
N LEU A 48 -3.11 -2.11 14.88
CA LEU A 48 -3.16 -3.33 14.08
C LEU A 48 -2.55 -4.51 14.83
N ALA A 49 -1.38 -4.32 15.45
CA ALA A 49 -0.69 -5.37 16.18
C ALA A 49 -1.53 -5.86 17.39
N ARG A 50 -2.14 -4.94 18.16
CA ARG A 50 -2.99 -5.27 19.32
C ARG A 50 -4.21 -6.12 18.96
N SER A 51 -4.66 -6.07 17.72
CA SER A 51 -5.81 -6.87 17.26
C SER A 51 -5.54 -8.39 17.21
N LYS A 52 -4.26 -8.79 17.12
CA LYS A 52 -3.86 -10.20 16.95
C LYS A 52 -2.76 -10.65 17.90
N LEU A 53 -2.04 -9.73 18.51
CA LEU A 53 -0.84 -10.02 19.30
C LEU A 53 -1.00 -9.52 20.73
N GLU A 54 -0.52 -10.33 21.68
CA GLU A 54 -0.33 -9.90 23.06
C GLU A 54 0.95 -9.04 23.14
N LEU A 55 0.77 -7.73 23.15
CA LEU A 55 1.87 -6.77 23.21
C LEU A 55 2.28 -6.46 24.65
N ARG A 56 3.59 -6.55 24.92
CA ARG A 56 4.21 -6.05 26.15
C ARG A 56 5.01 -4.79 25.84
N GLN A 57 4.82 -3.73 26.62
CA GLN A 57 5.56 -2.49 26.45
C GLN A 57 7.03 -2.63 26.90
N VAL A 58 7.96 -2.09 26.10
CA VAL A 58 9.39 -2.01 26.40
C VAL A 58 9.90 -0.64 25.95
N GLY A 59 10.07 0.28 26.92
CA GLY A 59 10.36 1.68 26.63
C GLY A 59 9.25 2.32 25.79
N ARG A 60 9.62 2.87 24.63
CA ARG A 60 8.69 3.47 23.65
C ARG A 60 8.11 2.47 22.63
N ASN A 61 8.52 1.20 22.71
CA ASN A 61 8.16 0.16 21.75
C ASN A 61 7.33 -0.93 22.41
N PHE A 62 6.87 -1.88 21.61
CA PHE A 62 6.22 -3.10 22.09
C PHE A 62 6.94 -4.34 21.59
N ILE A 63 6.82 -5.42 22.35
CA ILE A 63 7.37 -6.73 22.01
C ILE A 63 6.30 -7.82 22.16
N SER A 64 6.36 -8.84 21.31
CA SER A 64 5.53 -10.05 21.37
C SER A 64 6.29 -11.28 20.87
N LEU A 65 5.69 -12.46 20.99
CA LEU A 65 6.08 -13.60 20.15
C LEU A 65 5.74 -13.27 18.69
N CYS A 66 6.58 -13.72 17.77
CA CYS A 66 6.38 -13.52 16.35
C CYS A 66 5.23 -14.40 15.83
N PRO A 67 4.26 -13.82 15.10
CA PRO A 67 3.21 -14.61 14.45
C PRO A 67 3.69 -15.37 13.20
N LEU A 68 4.90 -15.09 12.72
CA LEU A 68 5.42 -15.57 11.43
C LEU A 68 6.42 -16.72 11.54
N HIS A 69 6.84 -17.07 12.76
CA HIS A 69 7.65 -18.24 13.03
C HIS A 69 7.42 -18.72 14.46
N ASN A 70 7.64 -20.02 14.70
CA ASN A 70 7.42 -20.61 16.01
C ASN A 70 8.62 -20.36 16.93
N GLU A 71 8.43 -19.59 18.00
CA GLU A 71 9.46 -19.27 18.99
C GLU A 71 8.92 -19.26 20.42
N LYS A 72 9.81 -19.36 21.41
CA LYS A 72 9.46 -19.30 22.84
C LYS A 72 9.90 -18.01 23.53
N THR A 73 10.82 -17.27 22.90
CA THR A 73 11.34 -16.01 23.40
C THR A 73 10.83 -14.90 22.49
N PRO A 74 10.22 -13.83 23.01
CA PRO A 74 9.75 -12.73 22.18
C PRO A 74 10.88 -12.12 21.34
N SER A 75 10.75 -12.14 20.01
CA SER A 75 11.67 -11.45 19.10
C SER A 75 10.99 -10.47 18.15
N PHE A 76 9.67 -10.34 18.23
CA PHE A 76 8.87 -9.45 17.41
C PHE A 76 8.69 -8.08 18.09
N TYR A 77 9.19 -7.03 17.45
CA TYR A 77 9.11 -5.66 17.93
C TYR A 77 8.17 -4.82 17.06
N VAL A 78 7.37 -3.97 17.71
CA VAL A 78 6.55 -2.94 17.09
C VAL A 78 7.08 -1.58 17.50
N TYR A 79 7.29 -0.70 16.52
CA TYR A 79 7.83 0.65 16.67
C TYR A 79 6.76 1.68 16.25
N PRO A 80 5.94 2.18 17.20
CA PRO A 80 4.88 3.13 16.89
C PRO A 80 5.40 4.43 16.26
N GLU A 81 6.54 4.94 16.72
CA GLU A 81 7.14 6.20 16.26
C GLU A 81 7.48 6.19 14.76
N THR A 82 7.94 5.05 14.25
CA THR A 82 8.29 4.86 12.83
C THR A 82 7.22 4.11 12.04
N ASN A 83 6.08 3.80 12.67
CA ASN A 83 5.00 2.99 12.13
C ASN A 83 5.46 1.67 11.47
N SER A 84 6.40 0.97 12.12
CA SER A 84 7.06 -0.22 11.56
C SER A 84 7.18 -1.37 12.56
N PHE A 85 7.47 -2.56 12.07
CA PHE A 85 7.76 -3.73 12.89
C PHE A 85 9.02 -4.45 12.41
N TYR A 86 9.64 -5.20 13.31
CA TYR A 86 10.74 -6.10 12.95
C TYR A 86 10.81 -7.29 13.90
N CYS A 87 11.03 -8.47 13.34
CA CYS A 87 11.27 -9.69 14.06
C CYS A 87 12.74 -10.09 13.95
N PHE A 88 13.46 -10.07 15.08
CA PHE A 88 14.87 -10.46 15.13
C PHE A 88 15.09 -11.97 15.03
N GLY A 89 14.06 -12.80 15.23
CA GLY A 89 14.14 -14.25 15.08
C GLY A 89 14.06 -14.73 13.64
N CYS A 90 13.25 -14.08 12.80
CA CYS A 90 13.02 -14.49 11.41
C CYS A 90 13.34 -13.42 10.35
N ASN A 91 13.89 -12.28 10.75
CA ASN A 91 14.26 -11.15 9.88
C ASN A 91 13.13 -10.57 9.04
N GLN A 92 11.88 -10.74 9.47
CA GLN A 92 10.72 -10.14 8.81
C GLN A 92 10.36 -8.82 9.47
N GLY A 93 10.05 -7.82 8.67
CA GLY A 93 9.69 -6.48 9.13
C GLY A 93 9.44 -5.58 7.94
N ASN A 94 8.61 -4.55 8.12
CA ASN A 94 8.47 -3.40 7.23
C ASN A 94 7.43 -2.44 7.86
N ASP A 95 6.48 -1.94 7.07
CA ASP A 95 5.38 -1.08 7.47
C ASP A 95 4.11 -1.83 7.92
N VAL A 96 3.07 -1.06 8.24
CA VAL A 96 1.75 -1.56 8.66
C VAL A 96 1.03 -2.39 7.59
N ILE A 97 1.25 -2.13 6.29
CA ILE A 97 0.65 -2.90 5.20
C ILE A 97 1.26 -4.30 5.17
N ASN A 98 2.59 -4.38 5.26
CA ASN A 98 3.26 -5.67 5.36
C ASN A 98 2.83 -6.45 6.60
N LEU A 99 2.61 -5.78 7.73
CA LEU A 99 2.08 -6.43 8.92
C LEU A 99 0.67 -6.99 8.69
N ALA A 100 -0.22 -6.22 8.07
CA ALA A 100 -1.57 -6.67 7.72
C ALA A 100 -1.55 -7.89 6.82
N MET A 101 -0.71 -7.88 5.77
CA MET A 101 -0.53 -9.04 4.90
C MET A 101 -0.08 -10.28 5.70
N ALA A 102 0.88 -10.10 6.61
CA ALA A 102 1.47 -11.19 7.37
C ALA A 102 0.51 -11.76 8.44
N LEU A 103 -0.26 -10.91 9.12
CA LEU A 103 -1.21 -11.32 10.17
C LEU A 103 -2.50 -11.95 9.61
N TYR A 104 -2.94 -11.51 8.44
CA TYR A 104 -4.24 -11.89 7.88
C TYR A 104 -4.15 -12.74 6.60
N GLY A 105 -2.94 -12.99 6.08
CA GLY A 105 -2.75 -13.75 4.85
C GLY A 105 -3.28 -13.03 3.61
N LEU A 106 -3.25 -11.69 3.61
CA LEU A 106 -3.81 -10.85 2.56
C LEU A 106 -2.80 -10.56 1.46
N THR A 107 -3.31 -10.34 0.24
CA THR A 107 -2.54 -9.66 -0.80
C THR A 107 -2.32 -8.19 -0.44
N PHE A 108 -1.35 -7.55 -1.10
CA PHE A 108 -1.08 -6.12 -0.89
C PHE A 108 -2.32 -5.25 -1.09
N LYS A 109 -3.10 -5.52 -2.13
CA LYS A 109 -4.31 -4.75 -2.44
C LYS A 109 -5.38 -4.89 -1.35
N GLU A 110 -5.63 -6.12 -0.91
CA GLU A 110 -6.60 -6.38 0.17
C GLU A 110 -6.15 -5.75 1.49
N ALA A 111 -4.85 -5.79 1.81
CA ALA A 111 -4.32 -5.12 2.98
C ALA A 111 -4.49 -3.58 2.93
N VAL A 112 -4.26 -2.97 1.75
CA VAL A 112 -4.51 -1.54 1.54
C VAL A 112 -5.99 -1.20 1.73
N GLU A 113 -6.91 -2.03 1.22
CA GLU A 113 -8.36 -1.84 1.39
C GLU A 113 -8.80 -2.02 2.85
N MET A 114 -8.19 -2.96 3.59
CA MET A 114 -8.48 -3.21 5.00
C MET A 114 -8.10 -2.00 5.88
N LEU A 115 -6.94 -1.41 5.65
CA LEU A 115 -6.35 -0.34 6.47
C LEU A 115 -6.92 1.06 6.18
N GLN A 116 -7.99 1.16 5.37
CA GLN A 116 -8.67 2.41 5.04
C GLN A 116 -9.93 2.67 5.87
N ASN A 117 -10.37 1.71 6.68
CA ASN A 117 -11.57 1.81 7.52
C ASN A 117 -11.18 2.04 8.98
#